data_AF-A0A841R8Z6-F1
#
_entry.id   AF-A0A841R8Z6-F1
#
_cell.length_a   1.000
_cell.length_b   1.000
_cell.length_c   1.000
_cell.angle_alpha   90.00
_cell.angle_beta   90.00
_cell.angle_gamma   90.00
#
_symmetry.space_group_name_H-M   'P 1'
#
loop_
_entity.id
_entity.type
_entity.pdbx_description
1 polymer ?
#
loop_
_entity_poly.entity_id
_entity_poly.type
_entity_poly.pdbx_seq_one_letter_code
_entity_poly.pdbx_strand_id
1 'polypeptide(L)'
;MAGLAHIGVGFALTLAAPEAPAAAIVISAEVLDLLCIPAAFFKDRGSLIFKATHSLAGSLIWTAIAMGITAVLKADLRTVLVIGIAVFSHWILDFITHPMGAVMGEKPRKPQPPDLPLTFSDNSKLVGLGLYNNSVVLSYIVDLGVTLIGIGLFVYYFFN
;
A
#
# COMPACT_ATOMS: atom_id res chain seq x y z
N MET A 1 -3.11 -7.12 -4.77
CA MET A 1 -2.95 -6.22 -3.63
C MET A 1 -2.36 -7.05 -2.51
N ALA A 2 -1.23 -6.63 -1.94
CA ALA A 2 -0.69 -7.18 -0.69
C ALA A 2 -1.50 -6.59 0.48
N GLY A 3 -2.82 -6.77 0.43
CA GLY A 3 -3.77 -5.98 1.20
C GLY A 3 -3.60 -6.17 2.71
N LEU A 4 -3.10 -7.33 3.17
CA LEU A 4 -2.89 -7.54 4.60
C LEU A 4 -1.52 -6.98 5.05
N ALA A 5 -0.49 -7.06 4.22
CA ALA A 5 0.82 -6.53 4.57
C ALA A 5 0.78 -5.01 4.82
N HIS A 6 0.02 -4.27 4.02
CA HIS A 6 -0.21 -2.83 4.17
C HIS A 6 -0.79 -2.49 5.57
N ILE A 7 -1.80 -3.24 6.02
CA ILE A 7 -2.36 -3.14 7.39
C ILE A 7 -1.26 -3.34 8.43
N GLY A 8 -0.39 -4.33 8.24
CA GLY A 8 0.75 -4.60 9.12
C GLY A 8 1.70 -3.42 9.25
N VAL A 9 2.08 -2.81 8.11
CA VAL A 9 2.90 -1.60 8.09
C VAL A 9 2.19 -0.45 8.81
N GLY A 10 0.89 -0.27 8.57
CA GLY A 10 0.06 0.72 9.26
C GLY A 10 0.12 0.56 10.79
N PHE A 11 -0.07 -0.66 11.31
CA PHE A 11 0.05 -0.93 12.74
C PHE A 11 1.46 -0.67 13.27
N ALA A 12 2.50 -1.09 12.56
CA ALA A 12 3.89 -0.84 12.97
C ALA A 12 4.20 0.66 13.04
N LEU A 13 3.63 1.47 12.15
CA LEU A 13 3.83 2.92 12.12
C LEU A 13 3.13 3.67 13.25
N THR A 14 2.13 3.08 13.91
CA THR A 14 1.49 3.71 15.08
C THR A 14 2.50 3.95 16.23
N LEU A 15 3.51 3.09 16.37
CA LEU A 15 4.60 3.26 17.34
C LEU A 15 5.41 4.53 17.05
N ALA A 16 5.45 4.97 15.79
CA ALA A 16 6.15 6.17 15.37
C ALA A 16 5.34 7.45 15.62
N ALA A 17 4.04 7.40 15.91
CA ALA A 17 3.22 8.54 16.34
C ALA A 17 2.10 8.05 17.29
N PRO A 18 2.43 7.67 18.54
CA PRO A 18 1.49 7.00 19.43
C PRO A 18 0.33 7.87 19.91
N GLU A 19 0.50 9.20 19.85
CA GLU A 19 -0.56 10.17 20.18
C GLU A 19 -1.59 10.33 19.04
N ALA A 20 -1.25 9.91 17.82
CA ALA A 20 -2.16 9.98 16.69
C ALA A 20 -3.16 8.81 16.73
N PRO A 21 -4.41 9.01 16.24
CA PRO A 21 -5.38 7.92 16.18
C PRO A 21 -4.85 6.75 15.35
N ALA A 22 -4.65 5.59 15.97
CA ALA A 22 -4.12 4.39 15.31
C ALA A 22 -4.91 4.03 14.03
N ALA A 23 -6.23 4.16 14.07
CA ALA A 23 -7.10 3.95 12.91
C ALA A 23 -6.74 4.87 11.73
N ALA A 24 -6.36 6.12 11.97
CA ALA A 24 -5.99 7.05 10.91
C ALA A 24 -4.69 6.62 10.21
N ILE A 25 -3.71 6.13 10.97
CA ILE A 25 -2.44 5.63 10.42
C ILE A 25 -2.67 4.34 9.62
N VAL A 26 -3.44 3.39 10.17
CA VAL A 26 -3.74 2.12 9.49
C VAL A 26 -4.55 2.36 8.21
N ILE A 27 -5.60 3.20 8.26
CA ILE A 27 -6.39 3.55 7.06
C ILE A 27 -5.52 4.27 6.02
N SER A 28 -4.55 5.08 6.45
CA SER A 28 -3.63 5.76 5.53
C SER A 28 -2.76 4.77 4.76
N ALA A 29 -2.32 3.68 5.39
CA ALA A 29 -1.60 2.61 4.71
C ALA A 29 -2.45 1.90 3.64
N GLU A 30 -3.78 1.88 3.79
CA GLU A 30 -4.73 1.24 2.86
C GLU A 30 -5.33 2.20 1.83
N VAL A 31 -5.07 3.50 1.92
CA VAL A 31 -5.89 4.50 1.21
C VAL A 31 -5.86 4.32 -0.31
N LEU A 32 -4.72 3.87 -0.88
CA LEU A 32 -4.59 3.67 -2.32
C LEU A 32 -5.44 2.49 -2.80
N ASP A 33 -5.47 1.39 -2.04
CA ASP A 33 -6.35 0.26 -2.29
C ASP A 33 -7.82 0.66 -2.13
N LEU A 34 -8.17 1.37 -1.05
CA LEU A 34 -9.54 1.85 -0.81
C LEU A 34 -10.05 2.76 -1.94
N LEU A 35 -9.20 3.63 -2.46
CA LEU A 35 -9.50 4.50 -3.61
C LEU A 35 -9.57 3.73 -4.94
N CYS A 36 -8.87 2.59 -5.05
CA CYS A 36 -8.85 1.76 -6.24
C CYS A 36 -10.01 0.74 -6.28
N ILE A 37 -10.63 0.39 -5.14
CA ILE A 37 -11.77 -0.53 -5.06
C ILE A 37 -12.89 -0.20 -6.07
N PRO A 38 -13.34 1.06 -6.24
CA PRO A 38 -14.34 1.40 -7.25
C PRO A 38 -13.94 0.94 -8.66
N ALA A 39 -12.67 1.09 -9.07
CA ALA A 39 -12.21 0.63 -10.38
C ALA A 39 -12.23 -0.90 -10.52
N ALA A 40 -11.96 -1.62 -9.42
CA ALA A 40 -12.06 -3.08 -9.39
C ALA A 40 -13.51 -3.55 -9.60
N PHE A 41 -14.51 -2.85 -9.05
CA PHE A 41 -15.93 -3.15 -9.28
C PHE A 41 -16.31 -3.02 -10.76
N PHE A 42 -15.75 -2.04 -11.47
CA PHE A 42 -15.99 -1.85 -12.91
C PHE A 42 -15.07 -2.70 -13.81
N LYS A 43 -14.25 -3.60 -13.24
CA LYS A 43 -13.26 -4.43 -13.95
C LYS A 43 -12.27 -3.65 -14.81
N ASP A 44 -12.06 -2.37 -14.51
CA ASP A 44 -11.18 -1.50 -15.29
C ASP A 44 -9.80 -1.39 -14.62
N ARG A 45 -9.03 -2.49 -14.67
CA ARG A 45 -7.69 -2.54 -14.04
C ARG A 45 -6.62 -1.74 -14.82
N GLY A 46 -6.89 -1.38 -16.07
CA GLY A 46 -6.07 -0.46 -16.87
C GLY A 46 -6.48 1.01 -16.73
N SER A 47 -7.48 1.29 -15.89
CA SER A 47 -8.13 2.59 -15.74
C SER A 47 -7.17 3.70 -15.36
N LEU A 48 -7.62 4.91 -15.65
CA LEU A 48 -7.10 6.13 -15.04
C LEU A 48 -7.03 6.03 -13.52
N ILE A 49 -7.97 5.32 -12.86
CA ILE A 49 -8.01 5.18 -11.39
C ILE A 49 -6.85 4.32 -10.89
N PHE A 50 -6.54 3.18 -11.52
CA PHE A 50 -5.38 2.38 -11.14
C PHE A 50 -4.09 3.18 -11.31
N LYS A 51 -3.93 3.90 -12.43
CA LYS A 51 -2.79 4.80 -12.64
C LYS A 51 -2.77 5.94 -11.61
N ALA A 52 -3.93 6.48 -11.23
CA ALA A 52 -4.04 7.56 -10.25
C ALA A 52 -3.67 7.14 -8.83
N THR A 53 -3.83 5.85 -8.49
CA THR A 53 -3.61 5.33 -7.14
C THR A 53 -2.27 4.59 -7.02
N HIS A 54 -1.95 3.72 -7.97
CA HIS A 54 -0.81 2.78 -7.89
C HIS A 54 0.39 3.17 -8.76
N SER A 55 0.33 4.31 -9.48
CA SER A 55 1.55 4.83 -10.08
C SER A 55 2.46 5.49 -9.05
N LEU A 56 3.76 5.58 -9.32
CA LEU A 56 4.69 6.32 -8.44
C LEU A 56 4.25 7.79 -8.32
N ALA A 57 3.92 8.44 -9.43
CA ALA A 57 3.40 9.81 -9.40
C ALA A 57 2.08 9.91 -8.62
N GLY A 58 1.16 8.95 -8.79
CA GLY A 58 -0.13 8.91 -8.10
C GLY A 58 0.00 8.77 -6.60
N SER A 59 0.78 7.80 -6.16
CA SER A 59 1.06 7.57 -4.74
C SER A 59 1.73 8.77 -4.08
N LEU A 60 2.65 9.47 -4.76
CA LEU A 60 3.24 10.72 -4.26
C LEU A 60 2.22 11.85 -4.13
N ILE A 61 1.29 11.99 -5.09
CA ILE A 61 0.21 12.97 -5.00
C ILE A 61 -0.71 12.66 -3.82
N TRP A 62 -1.15 11.40 -3.67
CA TRP A 62 -1.98 10.99 -2.53
C TRP A 62 -1.26 11.14 -1.20
N THR A 63 0.04 10.89 -1.16
CA THR A 63 0.90 11.16 0.00
C THR A 63 0.86 12.65 0.37
N ALA A 64 1.09 13.53 -0.60
CA ALA A 64 1.03 14.98 -0.39
C ALA A 64 -0.37 15.46 0.04
N ILE A 65 -1.43 14.90 -0.55
CA ILE A 65 -2.82 15.20 -0.17
C ILE A 65 -3.09 14.77 1.28
N ALA A 66 -2.72 13.56 1.67
CA ALA A 66 -2.94 13.06 3.03
C ALA A 66 -2.15 13.87 4.07
N MET A 67 -0.89 14.23 3.76
CA MET A 67 -0.10 15.13 4.59
C MET A 67 -0.74 16.53 4.70
N GLY A 68 -1.22 17.09 3.58
CA GLY A 68 -1.90 18.38 3.54
C GLY A 68 -3.18 18.40 4.36
N ILE A 69 -4.04 17.37 4.23
CA ILE A 69 -5.25 17.21 5.03
C ILE A 69 -4.88 17.14 6.52
N THR A 70 -3.90 16.30 6.88
CA THR A 70 -3.47 16.13 8.27
C THR A 70 -2.92 17.42 8.87
N ALA A 71 -2.17 18.21 8.08
CA ALA A 71 -1.66 19.51 8.49
C ALA A 71 -2.77 20.56 8.67
N VAL A 72 -3.79 20.58 7.79
CA VAL A 72 -4.95 21.47 7.91
C VAL A 72 -5.79 21.13 9.15
N LEU A 73 -5.83 19.86 9.54
CA LEU A 73 -6.42 19.40 10.80
C LEU A 73 -5.58 19.75 12.04
N LYS A 74 -4.49 20.52 11.87
CA LYS A 74 -3.60 21.01 12.93
C LYS A 74 -2.92 19.89 13.73
N ALA A 75 -2.71 18.73 13.11
CA ALA A 75 -1.86 17.71 13.69
C ALA A 75 -0.41 18.20 13.78
N ASP A 76 0.35 17.66 14.72
CA ASP A 76 1.77 17.97 14.85
C ASP A 76 2.57 17.39 13.66
N LEU A 77 3.77 17.92 13.44
CA LEU A 77 4.61 17.55 12.30
C LEU A 77 4.92 16.04 12.28
N ARG A 78 5.09 15.40 13.44
CA ARG A 78 5.39 13.96 13.52
C ARG A 78 4.21 13.16 12.98
N THR A 79 2.99 13.48 13.40
CA THR A 79 1.77 12.85 12.88
C THR A 79 1.63 13.05 11.38
N VAL A 80 1.84 14.26 10.87
CA VAL A 80 1.79 14.56 9.41
C VAL A 80 2.79 13.68 8.64
N LEU A 81 4.03 13.57 9.12
CA LEU A 81 5.05 12.76 8.47
C LEU A 81 4.73 11.26 8.53
N VAL A 82 4.25 10.74 9.67
CA VAL A 82 3.88 9.32 9.81
C VAL A 82 2.72 8.95 8.89
N ILE A 83 1.71 9.82 8.76
CA ILE A 83 0.61 9.62 7.80
C ILE A 83 1.15 9.59 6.36
N GLY A 84 2.04 10.54 6.00
CA GLY A 84 2.68 10.54 4.68
C GLY A 84 3.47 9.25 4.41
N ILE A 85 4.26 8.79 5.38
CA ILE A 85 5.00 7.54 5.30
C ILE A 85 4.04 6.35 5.15
N ALA A 86 2.93 6.33 5.89
CA ALA A 86 1.93 5.27 5.78
C ALA A 86 1.36 5.16 4.36
N VAL A 87 0.92 6.28 3.77
CA VAL A 87 0.42 6.29 2.39
C VAL A 87 1.50 5.86 1.38
N PHE A 88 2.70 6.42 1.48
CA PHE A 88 3.76 6.12 0.52
C PHE A 88 4.31 4.69 0.65
N SER A 89 4.27 4.12 1.85
CA SER A 89 4.69 2.74 2.10
C SER A 89 3.92 1.73 1.24
N HIS A 90 2.68 2.07 0.88
CA HIS A 90 1.84 1.27 -0.01
C HIS A 90 2.53 1.02 -1.36
N TRP A 91 2.98 2.09 -2.03
CA TRP A 91 3.68 1.96 -3.32
C TRP A 91 5.01 1.23 -3.19
N ILE A 92 5.74 1.42 -2.09
CA ILE A 92 7.01 0.72 -1.85
C ILE A 92 6.78 -0.78 -1.72
N LEU A 93 5.77 -1.18 -0.96
CA LEU A 93 5.44 -2.59 -0.77
C LEU A 93 4.86 -3.20 -2.05
N ASP A 94 4.06 -2.45 -2.80
CA ASP A 94 3.61 -2.86 -4.11
C ASP A 94 4.80 -3.03 -5.07
N PHE A 95 5.75 -2.11 -5.11
CA PHE A 95 6.94 -2.22 -5.96
C PHE A 95 7.71 -3.53 -5.71
N ILE A 96 7.76 -4.00 -4.46
CA ILE A 96 8.38 -5.27 -4.11
C ILE A 96 7.50 -6.45 -4.56
N THR A 97 6.19 -6.37 -4.35
CA THR A 97 5.27 -7.50 -4.49
C THR A 97 4.76 -7.71 -5.91
N HIS A 98 4.45 -6.63 -6.63
CA HIS A 98 3.94 -6.64 -7.99
C HIS A 98 4.99 -7.00 -9.04
N PRO A 99 4.61 -7.68 -10.13
CA PRO A 99 3.25 -8.10 -10.47
C PRO A 99 2.81 -9.34 -9.68
N MET A 100 1.52 -9.43 -9.35
CA MET A 100 0.99 -10.45 -8.43
C MET A 100 0.42 -11.69 -9.15
N GLY A 101 1.10 -12.13 -10.21
CA GLY A 101 0.62 -13.17 -11.12
C GLY A 101 0.26 -14.50 -10.44
N ALA A 102 0.97 -14.89 -9.38
CA ALA A 102 0.70 -16.14 -8.67
C ALA A 102 -0.59 -16.08 -7.84
N VAL A 103 -0.95 -14.88 -7.33
CA VAL A 103 -2.05 -14.68 -6.39
C VAL A 103 -3.34 -14.22 -7.09
N MET A 104 -3.22 -13.44 -8.18
CA MET A 104 -4.35 -12.77 -8.86
C MET A 104 -4.70 -13.35 -10.24
N GLY A 105 -4.00 -14.39 -10.72
CA GLY A 105 -4.14 -14.88 -12.09
C GLY A 105 -5.42 -15.69 -12.38
N GLU A 106 -6.14 -15.35 -13.45
CA GLU A 106 -7.28 -16.13 -13.99
C GLU A 106 -6.88 -17.52 -14.53
N LYS A 107 -5.59 -17.80 -14.71
CA LYS A 107 -5.05 -19.13 -15.05
C LYS A 107 -3.68 -19.33 -14.38
N PRO A 108 -3.37 -20.53 -13.86
CA PRO A 108 -2.08 -20.77 -13.24
C PRO A 108 -1.00 -20.95 -14.33
N ARG A 109 0.23 -20.50 -14.04
CA ARG A 109 1.54 -21.00 -14.55
C ARG A 109 2.45 -20.11 -15.41
N LYS A 110 2.24 -18.80 -15.58
CA LYS A 110 3.31 -17.94 -16.13
C LYS A 110 3.53 -16.65 -15.32
N PRO A 111 4.79 -16.31 -15.00
CA PRO A 111 5.13 -15.00 -14.45
C PRO A 111 4.60 -13.89 -15.37
N GLN A 112 3.96 -12.90 -14.77
CA GLN A 112 3.47 -11.71 -15.46
C GLN A 112 4.60 -10.67 -15.64
N PRO A 113 4.55 -9.82 -16.67
CA PRO A 113 5.45 -8.68 -16.77
C PRO A 113 5.14 -7.63 -15.69
N PRO A 114 6.09 -6.73 -15.37
CA PRO A 114 5.85 -5.60 -14.46
C PRO A 114 4.59 -4.82 -14.82
N ASP A 115 3.80 -4.43 -13.81
CA ASP A 115 2.46 -3.86 -13.98
C ASP A 115 2.24 -2.53 -13.24
N LEU A 116 3.20 -2.03 -12.45
CA LEU A 116 3.08 -0.75 -11.76
C LEU A 116 3.58 0.42 -12.63
N PRO A 117 2.75 1.42 -12.95
CA PRO A 117 3.19 2.58 -13.72
C PRO A 117 4.09 3.50 -12.90
N LEU A 118 5.03 4.20 -13.52
CA LEU A 118 5.71 5.33 -12.85
C LEU A 118 4.88 6.62 -12.90
N THR A 119 4.01 6.76 -13.90
CA THR A 119 3.26 7.98 -14.21
C THR A 119 1.84 7.65 -14.69
N PHE A 120 0.99 8.67 -14.85
CA PHE A 120 -0.38 8.52 -15.36
C PHE A 120 -0.49 8.27 -16.87
N SER A 121 0.63 8.33 -17.60
CA SER A 121 0.64 8.20 -19.05
C SER A 121 0.37 6.77 -19.49
N ASP A 122 -0.30 6.61 -20.64
CA ASP A 122 -0.46 5.29 -21.28
C ASP A 122 0.87 4.67 -21.70
N ASN A 123 1.89 5.51 -21.95
CA ASN A 123 3.25 5.08 -22.28
C ASN A 123 4.17 5.02 -21.06
N SER A 124 3.61 4.94 -19.85
CA SER A 124 4.42 4.88 -18.64
C SER A 124 5.29 3.63 -18.61
N LYS A 125 6.52 3.78 -18.11
CA LYS A 125 7.37 2.63 -17.80
C LYS A 125 6.72 1.86 -16.67
N LEU A 126 6.52 0.55 -16.89
CA LEU A 126 6.01 -0.35 -15.87
C LEU A 126 7.16 -0.96 -15.05
N VAL A 127 6.97 -1.07 -13.75
CA VAL A 127 7.94 -1.56 -12.78
C VAL A 127 7.29 -2.53 -11.78
N GLY A 128 8.11 -3.17 -10.95
CA GLY A 128 7.71 -4.21 -10.00
C GLY A 128 8.71 -5.35 -9.97
N LEU A 129 9.15 -5.76 -8.78
CA LEU A 129 10.15 -6.83 -8.58
C LEU A 129 9.54 -8.23 -8.68
N GLY A 130 8.24 -8.36 -8.48
CA GLY A 130 7.50 -9.59 -8.70
C GLY A 130 7.66 -10.64 -7.60
N LEU A 131 7.81 -10.23 -6.34
CA LEU A 131 7.86 -11.18 -5.21
C LEU A 131 6.63 -12.11 -5.20
N TYR A 132 5.45 -11.59 -5.56
CA TYR A 132 4.20 -12.35 -5.62
C TYR A 132 3.93 -12.95 -7.01
N ASN A 133 4.87 -12.83 -7.94
CA ASN A 133 4.69 -13.29 -9.31
C ASN A 133 4.94 -14.79 -9.46
N ASN A 134 5.82 -15.34 -8.62
CA ASN A 134 6.39 -16.68 -8.81
C ASN A 134 5.94 -17.70 -7.75
N SER A 135 5.45 -17.28 -6.58
CA SER A 135 5.11 -18.20 -5.50
C SER A 135 3.98 -17.67 -4.60
N VAL A 136 2.85 -18.37 -4.63
CA VAL A 136 1.70 -18.11 -3.71
C VAL A 136 2.11 -18.30 -2.26
N VAL A 137 2.94 -19.30 -1.97
CA VAL A 137 3.39 -19.59 -0.61
C VAL A 137 4.22 -18.43 -0.07
N LEU A 138 5.16 -17.92 -0.88
CA LEU A 138 5.97 -16.76 -0.48
C LEU A 138 5.10 -15.52 -0.29
N SER A 139 4.09 -15.32 -1.14
CA SER A 139 3.12 -14.26 -0.97
C SER A 139 2.42 -14.34 0.38
N TYR A 140 1.89 -15.50 0.77
CA TYR A 140 1.23 -15.63 2.08
C TYR A 140 2.18 -15.46 3.26
N ILE A 141 3.41 -15.97 3.17
CA ILE A 141 4.42 -15.79 4.23
C ILE A 141 4.70 -14.32 4.45
N VAL A 142 4.91 -13.56 3.37
CA VAL A 142 5.21 -12.14 3.45
C VAL A 142 3.97 -11.36 3.90
N ASP A 143 2.82 -11.63 3.30
CA ASP A 143 1.58 -10.90 3.58
C ASP A 143 1.19 -11.07 5.05
N LEU A 144 1.00 -12.31 5.49
CA LEU A 144 0.64 -12.61 6.88
C LEU A 144 1.77 -12.29 7.86
N GLY A 145 3.03 -12.51 7.48
CA GLY A 145 4.17 -12.25 8.33
C GLY A 145 4.28 -10.77 8.69
N VAL A 146 4.21 -9.88 7.69
CA VAL A 146 4.23 -8.43 7.90
C VAL A 146 3.02 -7.99 8.72
N THR A 147 1.83 -8.51 8.44
CA THR A 147 0.62 -8.22 9.23
C THR A 147 0.77 -8.60 10.69
N LEU A 148 1.16 -9.84 10.98
CA LEU A 148 1.27 -10.36 12.33
C LEU A 148 2.37 -9.65 13.12
N ILE A 149 3.50 -9.35 12.48
CA ILE A 149 4.58 -8.58 13.12
C ILE A 149 4.09 -7.17 13.46
N GLY A 150 3.43 -6.47 12.52
CA GLY A 150 2.91 -5.13 12.74
C GLY A 150 1.90 -5.06 13.88
N ILE A 151 0.92 -5.96 13.88
CA ILE A 151 -0.07 -6.08 14.97
C ILE A 151 0.60 -6.46 16.29
N GLY A 152 1.55 -7.41 16.26
CA GLY A 152 2.28 -7.84 17.45
C GLY A 152 3.08 -6.70 18.08
N LEU A 153 3.76 -5.89 17.28
CA LEU A 153 4.46 -4.69 17.73
C LEU A 153 3.50 -3.66 18.34
N PHE A 154 2.35 -3.43 17.71
CA PHE A 154 1.30 -2.56 18.25
C PHE A 154 0.81 -3.05 19.61
N VAL A 155 0.42 -4.32 19.71
CA VAL A 155 -0.09 -4.89 20.96
C VAL A 155 0.98 -4.85 22.05
N TYR A 156 2.23 -5.20 21.72
CA TYR A 156 3.33 -5.17 22.67
C TYR A 156 3.56 -3.75 23.22
N TYR A 157 3.61 -2.74 22.34
CA TYR A 157 3.92 -1.37 22.74
C TYR A 157 2.81 -0.68 23.55
N PHE A 158 1.54 -0.97 23.27
CA PHE A 158 0.40 -0.26 23.90
C PHE A 158 -0.24 -1.00 25.09
N PHE A 159 0.04 -2.30 25.27
CA PHE A 159 -0.63 -3.12 26.28
C PHE A 159 0.32 -3.90 27.21
N ASN A 160 1.64 -3.76 27.06
CA ASN A 160 2.64 -4.29 28.01
C ASN A 160 3.54 -3.15 28.50
#